data_AF-A0A1I4QY75-F1
#
_entry.id   AF-A0A1I4QY75-F1
#
_cell.length_a   1.000
_cell.length_b   1.000
_cell.length_c   1.000
_cell.angle_alpha   90.00
_cell.angle_beta   90.00
_cell.angle_gamma   90.00
#
_symmetry.space_group_name_H-M   'P 1'
#
loop_
_entity.id
_entity.type
_entity.pdbx_description
1 polymer ?
#
loop_
_entity_poly.entity_id
_entity_poly.type
_entity_poly.pdbx_seq_one_letter_code
_entity_poly.pdbx_strand_id
1 'polypeptide(L)'
;MESIIQGHLSRENKNKIENCFMIGKLAEDGSSIPFSLGKEPEKSVSVLAQRTDSIVFFIEPLSDDPELLLNTLGKESKEVYISFDNNNLRYLDRYNYQKQDDRVSFLREHFKNKLILFKPVLNYDKKRDQYHYNFHIILDEEARSPEELTNTWYSPIPIMTSSFTSGRFEKKLIEKKPIQLKNYNHALSLPQFIVCDDHLYLIKDESALKKYTNENVYLCENPNKIKRIELPKDYDSSMKVFHQDVAFFPQEKVMDWIDDVEENGMVITEKIEDNDFIDESTETQDSLNTDTLELNNEEGNNFVQENDFLLRLDYLARMKKLHYSLDDLYNFHTALKTSNFTILGGMSGTGKTELARLYAEALKMEEGDNLLHISVQPSYTEPSDLLGFLNPQTGVFLESEIGLVSFLHKASKETDKMHMVLFDEMNLGQVEHYFSDFISILELEGEAKRLRLFNKKSQCVQEHLQDGIPILNNVLFVGTANFDETTRDFSNRMLDRSNVIILEKQSFIEAQKYETDDIKSLSDYEHQEKNNIKKP
;
A
#
# COMPACT_ATOMS: atom_id res chain seq x y z
N MET A 1 28.99 24.79 -0.52
CA MET A 1 29.72 25.11 -1.76
C MET A 1 30.61 23.91 -2.08
N GLU A 2 30.03 22.84 -2.61
CA GLU A 2 30.81 21.85 -3.35
C GLU A 2 30.70 22.20 -4.82
N SER A 3 31.86 22.39 -5.42
CA SER A 3 32.08 22.90 -6.76
C SER A 3 31.39 22.03 -7.82
N ILE A 4 30.57 22.67 -8.63
CA ILE A 4 30.12 22.19 -9.93
C ILE A 4 31.37 21.92 -10.77
N ILE A 5 31.80 20.66 -10.83
CA ILE A 5 32.68 20.20 -11.90
C ILE A 5 31.78 20.15 -13.13
N GLN A 6 31.94 21.13 -14.03
CA GLN A 6 31.17 21.20 -15.28
C GLN A 6 31.21 19.84 -15.98
N GLY A 7 30.02 19.29 -16.27
CA GLY A 7 29.85 18.08 -17.07
C GLY A 7 29.73 16.75 -16.30
N HIS A 8 29.92 16.69 -14.98
CA HIS A 8 29.77 15.45 -14.21
C HIS A 8 28.82 15.59 -13.02
N LEU A 9 27.79 14.74 -13.00
CA LEU A 9 26.89 14.64 -11.86
C LEU A 9 27.53 13.87 -10.70
N SER A 10 27.40 14.42 -9.48
CA SER A 10 27.63 13.65 -8.27
C SER A 10 26.66 12.47 -8.18
N ARG A 11 27.04 11.41 -7.46
CA ARG A 11 26.17 10.24 -7.23
C ARG A 11 24.85 10.65 -6.58
N GLU A 12 24.88 11.62 -5.68
CA GLU A 12 23.68 12.16 -5.01
C GLU A 12 22.75 12.86 -6.01
N ASN A 13 23.28 13.75 -6.86
CA ASN A 13 22.48 14.45 -7.86
C ASN A 13 21.93 13.48 -8.90
N LYS A 14 22.69 12.45 -9.27
CA LYS A 14 22.23 11.40 -10.17
C LYS A 14 21.03 10.67 -9.55
N ASN A 15 21.14 10.22 -8.30
CA ASN A 15 20.03 9.55 -7.60
C ASN A 15 18.78 10.44 -7.50
N LYS A 16 18.95 11.75 -7.27
CA LYS A 16 17.82 12.69 -7.25
C LYS A 16 17.05 12.69 -8.56
N ILE A 17 17.76 12.75 -9.69
CA ILE A 17 17.15 12.67 -11.02
C ILE A 17 16.47 11.31 -11.21
N GLU A 18 17.14 10.20 -10.87
CA GLU A 18 16.59 8.86 -11.11
C GLU A 18 15.38 8.50 -10.24
N ASN A 19 15.15 9.26 -9.16
CA ASN A 19 13.96 9.13 -8.32
C ASN A 19 12.76 9.95 -8.81
N CYS A 20 12.92 10.72 -9.88
CA CYS A 20 11.88 11.57 -10.45
C CYS A 20 10.85 10.75 -11.23
N PHE A 21 9.56 10.97 -10.97
CA PHE A 21 8.49 10.47 -11.84
C PHE A 21 8.24 11.46 -12.97
N MET A 22 8.09 10.92 -14.18
CA MET A 22 7.81 11.68 -15.39
C MET A 22 6.76 10.96 -16.23
N ILE A 23 5.98 11.73 -16.98
CA ILE A 23 5.02 11.20 -17.95
C ILE A 23 5.50 11.50 -19.36
N GLY A 24 5.24 10.58 -20.29
CA GLY A 24 5.59 10.75 -21.68
C GLY A 24 4.75 9.88 -22.59
N LYS A 25 5.05 9.96 -23.88
CA LYS A 25 4.45 9.11 -24.91
C LYS A 25 5.52 8.43 -25.74
N LEU A 26 5.16 7.40 -26.49
CA LEU A 26 6.04 6.92 -27.55
C LEU A 26 6.39 8.08 -28.49
N ALA A 27 7.67 8.27 -28.78
CA ALA A 27 8.13 9.32 -29.67
C ALA A 27 7.53 9.15 -31.07
N GLU A 28 7.31 10.27 -31.76
CA GLU A 28 6.90 10.23 -33.16
C GLU A 28 8.09 9.91 -34.06
N ASP A 29 7.86 9.13 -35.11
CA ASP A 29 8.88 8.85 -36.12
C ASP A 29 9.34 10.17 -36.77
N GLY A 30 10.66 10.41 -36.82
CA GLY A 30 11.21 11.63 -37.42
C GLY A 30 12.58 12.04 -36.89
N SER A 31 12.93 13.31 -37.14
CA SER A 31 14.27 13.87 -36.92
C SER A 31 14.66 14.08 -35.46
N SER A 32 13.71 13.99 -34.52
CA SER A 32 13.96 14.02 -33.07
C SER A 32 14.61 12.73 -32.57
N ILE A 33 14.59 11.66 -33.37
CA ILE A 33 15.14 10.35 -33.01
C ILE A 33 16.60 10.24 -33.47
N PRO A 34 17.53 9.81 -32.60
CA PRO A 34 18.93 9.65 -32.97
C PRO A 34 19.13 8.65 -34.14
N PHE A 35 19.70 9.12 -35.25
CA PHE A 35 19.92 8.37 -36.50
C PHE A 35 20.71 7.06 -36.39
N SER A 36 21.51 6.87 -35.33
CA SER A 36 22.58 5.86 -35.31
C SER A 36 22.32 4.63 -34.45
N LEU A 37 21.17 4.55 -33.76
CA LEU A 37 20.89 3.48 -32.80
C LEU A 37 20.06 2.34 -33.40
N GLY A 38 18.99 2.66 -34.14
CA GLY A 38 18.15 1.67 -34.80
C GLY A 38 18.71 1.19 -36.14
N LYS A 39 18.33 -0.02 -36.56
CA LYS A 39 18.45 -0.48 -37.96
C LYS A 39 17.61 0.37 -38.90
N GLU A 40 16.42 0.76 -38.45
CA GLU A 40 15.55 1.70 -39.16
C GLU A 40 15.84 3.11 -38.60
N PRO A 41 16.46 4.02 -39.39
CA PRO A 41 16.68 5.38 -38.93
C PRO A 41 15.34 6.10 -38.73
N GLU A 42 15.31 7.06 -37.82
CA GLU A 42 14.12 7.90 -37.52
C GLU A 42 12.88 7.13 -37.03
N LYS A 43 13.04 5.89 -36.56
CA LYS A 43 11.94 5.07 -36.02
C LYS A 43 11.91 5.06 -34.50
N SER A 44 10.73 5.32 -33.96
CA SER A 44 10.39 5.35 -32.53
C SER A 44 10.60 4.01 -31.82
N VAL A 45 10.49 2.92 -32.56
CA VAL A 45 10.84 1.57 -32.16
C VAL A 45 11.61 0.91 -33.29
N SER A 46 12.79 0.37 -33.01
CA SER A 46 13.61 -0.33 -33.99
C SER A 46 14.44 -1.43 -33.33
N VAL A 47 14.78 -2.47 -34.09
CA VAL A 47 15.86 -3.40 -33.71
C VAL A 47 17.18 -2.63 -33.66
N LEU A 48 18.05 -2.95 -32.70
CA LEU A 48 19.37 -2.33 -32.57
C LEU A 48 20.26 -2.58 -33.80
N ALA A 49 20.98 -1.56 -34.27
CA ALA A 49 21.87 -1.70 -35.43
C ALA A 49 22.98 -2.75 -35.24
N GLN A 50 23.47 -2.92 -34.00
CA GLN A 50 24.60 -3.80 -33.67
C GLN A 50 24.20 -5.20 -33.17
N ARG A 51 22.95 -5.42 -32.75
CA ARG A 51 22.46 -6.70 -32.22
C ARG A 51 21.05 -6.97 -32.72
N THR A 52 20.80 -8.18 -33.21
CA THR A 52 19.51 -8.56 -33.80
C THR A 52 18.40 -8.83 -32.79
N ASP A 53 18.76 -9.05 -31.53
CA ASP A 53 17.84 -9.61 -30.52
C ASP A 53 17.37 -8.57 -29.49
N SER A 54 17.80 -7.31 -29.64
CA SER A 54 17.45 -6.22 -28.72
C SER A 54 16.73 -5.11 -29.46
N ILE A 55 15.61 -4.68 -28.90
CA ILE A 55 14.80 -3.59 -29.45
C ILE A 55 15.04 -2.32 -28.64
N VAL A 56 15.28 -1.22 -29.35
CA VAL A 56 15.37 0.13 -28.80
C VAL A 56 14.08 0.87 -29.08
N PHE A 57 13.62 1.64 -28.11
CA PHE A 57 12.46 2.51 -28.27
C PHE A 57 12.64 3.82 -27.51
N PHE A 58 11.94 4.85 -28.00
CA PHE A 58 12.10 6.23 -27.59
C PHE A 58 10.80 6.80 -27.04
N ILE A 59 10.90 7.55 -25.94
CA ILE A 59 9.77 8.26 -25.34
C ILE A 59 10.03 9.76 -25.39
N GLU A 60 9.02 10.51 -25.80
CA GLU A 60 8.99 11.96 -25.69
C GLU A 60 8.38 12.34 -24.34
N PRO A 61 9.04 13.19 -23.53
CA PRO A 61 8.49 13.65 -22.27
C PRO A 61 7.29 14.59 -22.53
N LEU A 62 6.24 14.43 -21.72
CA LEU A 62 5.06 15.30 -21.68
C LEU A 62 4.95 16.01 -20.31
N SER A 63 5.98 15.97 -19.49
CA SER A 63 6.13 16.72 -18.23
C SER A 63 7.53 17.29 -18.13
N ASP A 64 7.73 18.24 -17.21
CA ASP A 64 9.02 18.91 -17.01
C ASP A 64 10.16 17.92 -16.72
N ASP A 65 11.31 18.21 -17.33
CA ASP A 65 12.57 17.54 -17.03
C ASP A 65 13.14 18.04 -15.68
N PRO A 66 13.79 17.17 -14.88
CA PRO A 66 14.54 17.60 -13.72
C PRO A 66 15.51 18.75 -14.04
N GLU A 67 15.48 19.84 -13.27
CA GLU A 67 16.24 21.08 -13.53
C GLU A 67 17.75 20.80 -13.65
N LEU A 68 18.24 19.82 -12.91
CA LEU A 68 19.64 19.39 -12.93
C LEU A 68 20.08 18.87 -14.31
N LEU A 69 19.16 18.32 -15.13
CA LEU A 69 19.47 17.87 -16.49
C LEU A 69 19.79 19.05 -17.40
N LEU A 70 18.95 20.08 -17.40
CA LEU A 70 19.21 21.30 -18.17
C LEU A 70 20.42 22.06 -17.60
N ASN A 71 20.44 22.32 -16.30
CA ASN A 71 21.44 23.18 -15.65
C ASN A 71 22.84 22.57 -15.61
N THR A 72 22.95 21.22 -15.59
CA THR A 72 24.25 20.53 -15.47
C THR A 72 24.68 19.85 -16.76
N LEU A 73 23.73 19.28 -17.52
CA LEU A 73 24.02 18.48 -18.71
C LEU A 73 23.54 19.14 -20.02
N GLY A 74 22.80 20.25 -19.96
CA GLY A 74 22.30 20.95 -21.14
C GLY A 74 21.22 20.21 -21.91
N LYS A 75 20.52 19.25 -21.30
CA LYS A 75 19.44 18.50 -21.96
C LYS A 75 18.31 19.45 -22.35
N GLU A 76 17.95 19.48 -23.64
CA GLU A 76 16.77 20.23 -24.07
C GLU A 76 15.47 19.48 -23.69
N SER A 77 14.42 20.23 -23.35
CA SER A 77 13.14 19.67 -22.85
C SER A 77 12.43 18.75 -23.85
N LYS A 78 12.73 18.88 -25.16
CA LYS A 78 12.16 18.04 -26.22
C LYS A 78 13.02 16.84 -26.61
N GLU A 79 14.20 16.68 -26.00
CA GLU A 79 15.02 15.51 -26.26
C GLU A 79 14.37 14.25 -25.70
N VAL A 80 14.33 13.21 -26.55
CA VAL A 80 13.74 11.91 -26.21
C VAL A 80 14.58 11.15 -25.19
N TYR A 81 13.88 10.34 -24.39
CA TYR A 81 14.47 9.33 -23.54
C TYR A 81 14.56 8.01 -24.30
N ILE A 82 15.63 7.24 -24.06
CA ILE A 82 15.94 6.01 -24.79
C ILE A 82 15.84 4.81 -23.86
N SER A 83 15.20 3.73 -24.26
CA SER A 83 15.33 2.49 -23.50
C SER A 83 15.35 1.27 -24.40
N PHE A 84 15.65 0.16 -23.77
CA PHE A 84 15.75 -1.14 -24.40
C PHE A 84 14.70 -2.06 -23.80
N ASP A 85 14.18 -2.97 -24.60
CA ASP A 85 13.22 -3.98 -24.19
C ASP A 85 13.68 -4.76 -22.94
N ASN A 86 14.95 -5.17 -22.91
CA ASN A 86 15.55 -5.91 -21.80
C ASN A 86 15.52 -5.14 -20.46
N ASN A 87 15.65 -3.82 -20.48
CA ASN A 87 15.60 -2.98 -19.28
C ASN A 87 14.18 -2.82 -18.74
N ASN A 88 13.16 -3.17 -19.53
CA ASN A 88 11.75 -3.07 -19.20
C ASN A 88 11.04 -4.43 -19.23
N LEU A 89 11.78 -5.55 -19.23
CA LEU A 89 11.22 -6.91 -19.29
C LEU A 89 10.17 -7.16 -18.21
N ARG A 90 10.42 -6.76 -16.97
CA ARG A 90 9.45 -6.93 -15.87
C ARG A 90 8.10 -6.27 -16.17
N TYR A 91 8.13 -5.09 -16.79
CA TYR A 91 6.92 -4.39 -17.21
C TYR A 91 6.27 -5.10 -18.42
N LEU A 92 7.07 -5.39 -19.45
CA LEU A 92 6.63 -5.92 -20.74
C LEU A 92 6.11 -7.37 -20.66
N ASP A 93 6.68 -8.20 -19.79
CA ASP A 93 6.30 -9.61 -19.62
C ASP A 93 4.89 -9.77 -19.07
N ARG A 94 4.38 -8.78 -18.33
CA ARG A 94 2.96 -8.73 -17.91
C ARG A 94 2.01 -8.76 -19.11
N TYR A 95 2.47 -8.31 -20.27
CA TYR A 95 1.72 -8.26 -21.52
C TYR A 95 2.17 -9.34 -22.52
N ASN A 96 2.78 -10.44 -22.03
CA ASN A 96 3.26 -11.56 -22.85
C ASN A 96 4.28 -11.17 -23.93
N TYR A 97 5.06 -10.11 -23.73
CA TYR A 97 6.01 -9.58 -24.72
C TYR A 97 6.99 -10.64 -25.29
N GLN A 98 7.53 -11.52 -24.44
CA GLN A 98 8.47 -12.54 -24.90
C GLN A 98 7.88 -13.55 -25.90
N LYS A 99 6.57 -13.75 -25.87
CA LYS A 99 5.84 -14.68 -26.75
C LYS A 99 5.43 -14.06 -28.09
N GLN A 100 5.68 -12.77 -28.29
CA GLN A 100 5.30 -12.06 -29.52
C GLN A 100 6.24 -12.45 -30.67
N ASP A 101 5.66 -12.77 -31.82
CA ASP A 101 6.40 -13.09 -33.05
C ASP A 101 7.10 -11.84 -33.63
N ASP A 102 6.41 -10.70 -33.64
CA ASP A 102 6.97 -9.39 -34.01
C ASP A 102 6.90 -8.43 -32.82
N ARG A 103 8.00 -8.40 -32.08
CA ARG A 103 8.17 -7.55 -30.91
C ARG A 103 8.24 -6.05 -31.23
N VAL A 104 8.66 -5.66 -32.43
CA VAL A 104 8.72 -4.24 -32.82
C VAL A 104 7.31 -3.72 -33.04
N SER A 105 6.51 -4.46 -33.82
CA SER A 105 5.10 -4.12 -34.07
C SER A 105 4.29 -4.12 -32.78
N PHE A 106 4.53 -5.11 -31.89
CA PHE A 106 3.91 -5.15 -30.57
C PHE A 106 4.15 -3.86 -29.76
N LEU A 107 5.41 -3.41 -29.64
CA LEU A 107 5.71 -2.19 -28.86
C LEU A 107 5.10 -0.94 -29.47
N ARG A 108 5.09 -0.83 -30.81
CA ARG A 108 4.44 0.30 -31.50
C ARG A 108 2.95 0.33 -31.24
N GLU A 109 2.28 -0.82 -31.28
CA GLU A 109 0.84 -0.92 -31.03
C GLU A 109 0.49 -0.71 -29.56
N HIS A 110 1.23 -1.35 -28.66
CA HIS A 110 1.01 -1.28 -27.21
C HIS A 110 1.10 0.14 -26.67
N PHE A 111 2.02 0.97 -27.18
CA PHE A 111 2.22 2.34 -26.69
C PHE A 111 1.55 3.45 -27.52
N LYS A 112 0.90 3.12 -28.65
CA LYS A 112 0.39 4.12 -29.62
C LYS A 112 -0.53 5.18 -29.00
N ASN A 113 -1.39 4.78 -28.06
CA ASN A 113 -2.40 5.63 -27.45
C ASN A 113 -2.26 5.69 -25.93
N LYS A 114 -1.03 5.58 -25.41
CA LYS A 114 -0.81 5.48 -23.97
C LYS A 114 0.09 6.57 -23.44
N LEU A 115 -0.29 7.08 -22.28
CA LEU A 115 0.58 7.84 -21.41
C LEU A 115 1.44 6.86 -20.63
N ILE A 116 2.74 7.11 -20.60
CA ILE A 116 3.72 6.22 -19.99
C ILE A 116 4.32 6.94 -18.79
N LEU A 117 4.12 6.38 -17.60
CA LEU A 117 4.82 6.82 -16.39
C LEU A 117 6.18 6.14 -16.34
N PHE A 118 7.25 6.92 -16.29
CA PHE A 118 8.61 6.41 -16.28
C PHE A 118 9.50 7.14 -15.27
N LYS A 119 10.63 6.51 -14.94
CA LYS A 119 11.75 7.14 -14.22
C LYS A 119 12.95 7.28 -15.16
N PRO A 120 13.64 8.43 -15.19
CA PRO A 120 14.85 8.58 -15.97
C PRO A 120 16.00 7.77 -15.34
N VAL A 121 16.91 7.28 -16.16
CA VAL A 121 18.13 6.56 -15.74
C VAL A 121 19.32 7.07 -16.53
N LEU A 122 20.32 7.59 -15.83
CA LEU A 122 21.45 8.27 -16.43
C LEU A 122 22.65 7.35 -16.53
N ASN A 123 23.06 7.02 -17.76
CA ASN A 123 24.25 6.21 -18.00
C ASN A 123 25.37 7.08 -18.57
N TYR A 124 26.48 7.20 -17.85
CA TYR A 124 27.63 7.97 -18.30
C TYR A 124 28.56 7.13 -19.18
N ASP A 125 28.76 7.54 -20.43
CA ASP A 125 29.69 6.92 -21.36
C ASP A 125 31.07 7.59 -21.26
N LYS A 126 31.98 6.93 -20.57
CA LYS A 126 33.37 7.37 -20.38
C LYS A 126 34.15 7.57 -21.70
N LYS A 127 33.74 6.91 -22.79
CA LYS A 127 34.45 7.00 -24.08
C LYS A 127 34.04 8.23 -24.88
N ARG A 128 32.77 8.60 -24.78
CA ARG A 128 32.18 9.76 -25.49
C ARG A 128 32.07 10.99 -24.61
N ASP A 129 32.38 10.85 -23.33
CA ASP A 129 32.28 11.89 -22.31
C ASP A 129 30.89 12.54 -22.29
N GLN A 130 29.86 11.69 -22.35
CA GLN A 130 28.47 12.12 -22.45
C GLN A 130 27.56 11.24 -21.61
N TYR A 131 26.45 11.81 -21.11
CA TYR A 131 25.37 11.06 -20.48
C TYR A 131 24.33 10.61 -21.51
N HIS A 132 23.87 9.37 -21.36
CA HIS A 132 22.71 8.83 -22.06
C HIS A 132 21.48 8.92 -21.16
N TYR A 133 20.44 9.57 -21.66
CA TYR A 133 19.15 9.73 -20.98
C TYR A 133 18.30 8.48 -21.22
N ASN A 134 18.44 7.49 -20.34
CA ASN A 134 17.62 6.28 -20.40
C ASN A 134 16.37 6.40 -19.55
N PHE A 135 15.49 5.40 -19.60
CA PHE A 135 14.34 5.33 -18.71
C PHE A 135 13.93 3.89 -18.37
N HIS A 136 13.16 3.77 -17.27
CA HIS A 136 12.42 2.57 -16.91
C HIS A 136 10.93 2.87 -16.77
N ILE A 137 10.11 2.02 -17.35
CA ILE A 137 8.65 2.12 -17.29
C ILE A 137 8.16 1.64 -15.92
N ILE A 138 7.26 2.42 -15.32
CA ILE A 138 6.55 2.07 -14.09
C ILE A 138 5.19 1.48 -14.46
N LEU A 139 4.38 2.26 -15.17
CA LEU A 139 3.04 1.90 -15.62
C LEU A 139 2.65 2.69 -16.87
N ASP A 140 1.52 2.33 -17.46
CA ASP A 140 0.91 2.97 -18.62
C ASP A 140 -0.58 3.20 -18.37
N GLU A 141 -1.13 4.26 -18.97
CA GLU A 141 -2.56 4.59 -18.93
C GLU A 141 -3.05 4.92 -20.33
N GLU A 142 -4.29 4.54 -20.66
CA GLU A 142 -4.88 4.88 -21.96
C GLU A 142 -5.23 6.38 -22.02
N ALA A 143 -4.77 7.03 -23.09
CA ALA A 143 -5.16 8.40 -23.37
C ALA A 143 -6.64 8.44 -23.81
N ARG A 144 -7.41 9.37 -23.25
CA ARG A 144 -8.86 9.47 -23.57
C ARG A 144 -9.10 10.11 -24.94
N SER A 145 -8.13 10.89 -25.43
CA SER A 145 -8.17 11.50 -26.75
C SER A 145 -6.74 11.60 -27.33
N PRO A 146 -6.60 11.69 -28.67
CA PRO A 146 -5.30 11.94 -29.29
C PRO A 146 -4.65 13.27 -28.88
N GLU A 147 -5.46 14.27 -28.49
CA GLU A 147 -4.97 15.60 -28.10
C GLU A 147 -4.14 15.55 -26.81
N GLU A 148 -4.48 14.64 -25.90
CA GLU A 148 -3.73 14.38 -24.65
C GLU A 148 -2.26 13.97 -24.91
N LEU A 149 -1.98 13.42 -26.09
CA LEU A 149 -0.64 12.97 -26.46
C LEU A 149 0.13 14.02 -27.27
N THR A 150 -0.53 14.98 -27.90
CA THR A 150 0.15 15.90 -28.85
C THR A 150 0.26 17.33 -28.33
N ASN A 151 -0.74 17.82 -27.58
CA ASN A 151 -0.84 19.24 -27.22
C ASN A 151 -0.99 19.47 -25.71
N THR A 152 -0.86 18.43 -24.90
CA THR A 152 -1.03 18.53 -23.45
C THR A 152 0.31 18.31 -22.75
N TRP A 153 0.70 19.30 -21.95
CA TRP A 153 1.76 19.15 -20.96
C TRP A 153 1.14 18.78 -19.61
N TYR A 154 1.86 18.00 -18.82
CA TYR A 154 1.39 17.48 -17.55
C TYR A 154 2.23 18.00 -16.39
N SER A 155 1.55 18.54 -15.40
CA SER A 155 2.14 19.00 -14.15
C SER A 155 2.02 17.94 -13.06
N PRO A 156 3.13 17.56 -12.39
CA PRO A 156 3.07 16.70 -11.23
C PRO A 156 2.61 17.52 -10.01
N ILE A 157 1.52 17.07 -9.39
CA ILE A 157 0.98 17.63 -8.16
C ILE A 157 1.20 16.60 -7.03
N PRO A 158 2.01 16.93 -6.01
CA PRO A 158 2.19 16.11 -4.82
C PRO A 158 0.93 16.13 -3.95
N ILE A 159 0.65 14.98 -3.36
CA ILE A 159 -0.49 14.79 -2.48
C ILE A 159 0.00 14.30 -1.12
N MET A 160 -0.35 15.05 -0.07
CA MET A 160 0.02 14.71 1.30
C MET A 160 -0.64 13.42 1.76
N THR A 161 0.11 12.60 2.50
CA THR A 161 -0.40 11.34 3.06
C THR A 161 -1.53 11.56 4.07
N SER A 162 -2.41 10.57 4.22
CA SER A 162 -3.60 10.52 5.09
C SER A 162 -3.41 10.82 6.56
N SER A 163 -2.18 10.68 7.05
CA SER A 163 -1.81 11.00 8.42
C SER A 163 -1.81 12.51 8.73
N PHE A 164 -1.84 13.33 7.68
CA PHE A 164 -1.70 14.77 7.73
C PHE A 164 -3.02 15.42 7.37
N THR A 165 -3.83 15.77 8.36
CA THR A 165 -5.03 16.55 8.10
C THR A 165 -4.66 17.95 7.60
N SER A 166 -5.53 18.58 6.81
CA SER A 166 -5.45 19.98 6.39
C SER A 166 -5.15 20.91 7.57
N GLY A 167 -5.80 20.70 8.72
CA GLY A 167 -5.50 21.43 9.96
C GLY A 167 -4.09 21.21 10.49
N ARG A 168 -3.55 19.98 10.46
CA ARG A 168 -2.16 19.70 10.86
C ARG A 168 -1.15 20.23 9.85
N PHE A 169 -1.48 20.18 8.57
CA PHE A 169 -0.67 20.70 7.47
C PHE A 169 -0.55 22.22 7.59
N GLU A 170 -1.66 22.91 7.72
CA GLU A 170 -1.72 24.36 7.94
C GLU A 170 -1.00 24.76 9.24
N LYS A 171 -1.22 24.02 10.33
CA LYS A 171 -0.47 24.23 11.58
C LYS A 171 1.04 24.11 11.36
N LYS A 172 1.52 23.12 10.62
CA LYS A 172 2.94 23.00 10.29
C LYS A 172 3.44 24.14 9.40
N LEU A 173 2.66 24.59 8.43
CA LEU A 173 3.01 25.74 7.58
C LEU A 173 3.14 27.01 8.44
N ILE A 174 2.16 27.27 9.31
CA ILE A 174 2.12 28.42 10.22
C ILE A 174 3.28 28.38 11.23
N GLU A 175 3.49 27.23 11.87
CA GLU A 175 4.59 26.99 12.82
C GLU A 175 5.97 26.90 12.15
N LYS A 176 6.04 27.02 10.82
CA LYS A 176 7.27 26.88 10.01
C LYS A 176 8.03 25.59 10.35
N LYS A 177 7.31 24.47 10.48
CA LYS A 177 7.91 23.15 10.66
C LYS A 177 8.21 22.50 9.32
N PRO A 178 9.22 21.60 9.25
CA PRO A 178 9.53 20.89 8.02
C PRO A 178 8.37 20.00 7.55
N ILE A 179 8.09 20.06 6.25
CA ILE A 179 7.09 19.25 5.54
C ILE A 179 7.83 18.40 4.51
N GLN A 180 7.58 17.10 4.52
CA GLN A 180 8.24 16.16 3.62
C GLN A 180 7.26 15.70 2.53
N LEU A 181 7.63 15.91 1.27
CA LEU A 181 6.92 15.41 0.09
C LEU A 181 7.64 14.15 -0.41
N LYS A 182 7.32 12.99 0.16
CA LYS A 182 8.19 11.80 0.11
C LYS A 182 8.60 11.40 -1.30
N ASN A 183 7.66 11.26 -2.24
CA ASN A 183 7.99 10.88 -3.61
C ASN A 183 7.81 12.02 -4.63
N TYR A 184 7.63 13.27 -4.14
CA TYR A 184 7.68 14.43 -5.01
C TYR A 184 9.12 14.76 -5.41
N ASN A 185 9.40 14.36 -6.65
CA ASN A 185 10.49 14.76 -7.53
C ASN A 185 11.60 15.64 -6.92
N HIS A 186 12.68 14.97 -6.50
CA HIS A 186 13.83 15.56 -5.81
C HIS A 186 14.61 16.61 -6.61
N ALA A 187 14.46 16.66 -7.94
CA ALA A 187 15.24 17.50 -8.82
C ALA A 187 14.39 18.39 -9.75
N LEU A 188 13.06 18.41 -9.57
CA LEU A 188 12.17 19.37 -10.20
C LEU A 188 12.09 20.69 -9.42
N SER A 189 11.50 21.67 -10.10
CA SER A 189 11.08 22.95 -9.53
C SER A 189 10.07 22.74 -8.39
N LEU A 190 9.77 23.83 -7.68
CA LEU A 190 8.70 23.82 -6.69
C LEU A 190 7.36 23.38 -7.30
N PRO A 191 6.57 22.56 -6.57
CA PRO A 191 5.22 22.24 -7.00
C PRO A 191 4.36 23.49 -6.98
N GLN A 192 3.54 23.69 -8.03
CA GLN A 192 2.57 24.80 -8.07
C GLN A 192 1.43 24.57 -7.07
N PHE A 193 1.05 23.31 -6.85
CA PHE A 193 0.04 22.92 -5.88
C PHE A 193 0.53 21.81 -4.97
N ILE A 194 0.04 21.79 -3.73
CA ILE A 194 0.05 20.60 -2.88
C ILE A 194 -1.40 20.29 -2.53
N VAL A 195 -1.80 19.02 -2.61
CA VAL A 195 -3.12 18.58 -2.13
C VAL A 195 -2.99 18.00 -0.73
N CYS A 196 -3.88 18.37 0.18
CA CYS A 196 -3.95 17.81 1.53
C CYS A 196 -5.40 17.78 2.01
N ASP A 197 -5.89 16.61 2.39
CA ASP A 197 -7.32 16.31 2.54
C ASP A 197 -8.13 16.85 1.34
N ASP A 198 -9.24 17.54 1.61
CA ASP A 198 -10.14 18.12 0.62
C ASP A 198 -9.71 19.51 0.13
N HIS A 199 -8.44 19.88 0.29
CA HIS A 199 -7.95 21.21 -0.04
C HIS A 199 -6.78 21.18 -1.03
N LEU A 200 -6.83 22.13 -1.96
CA LEU A 200 -5.79 22.42 -2.93
C LEU A 200 -5.04 23.68 -2.49
N TYR A 201 -3.74 23.58 -2.21
CA TYR A 201 -2.90 24.67 -1.71
C TYR A 201 -1.98 25.21 -2.80
N LEU A 202 -2.18 26.46 -3.20
CA LEU A 202 -1.35 27.16 -4.18
C LEU A 202 -0.04 27.62 -3.57
N ILE A 203 1.06 27.27 -4.22
CA ILE A 203 2.43 27.68 -3.88
C ILE A 203 2.96 28.49 -5.06
N LYS A 204 3.00 29.80 -4.89
CA LYS A 204 3.39 30.71 -5.99
C LYS A 204 4.88 30.67 -6.29
N ASP A 205 5.72 30.62 -5.24
CA ASP A 205 7.16 30.79 -5.38
C ASP A 205 7.91 30.33 -4.10
N GLU A 206 9.25 30.39 -4.17
CA GLU A 206 10.17 30.08 -3.05
C GLU A 206 9.96 30.94 -1.80
N SER A 207 9.30 32.10 -1.93
CA SER A 207 9.02 32.95 -0.79
C SER A 207 7.79 32.50 0.01
N ALA A 208 6.98 31.58 -0.54
CA ALA A 208 5.94 30.86 0.17
C ALA A 208 6.51 29.58 0.81
N LEU A 209 7.10 28.70 -0.02
CA LEU A 209 7.62 27.41 0.40
C LEU A 209 9.01 27.20 -0.19
N LYS A 210 10.01 26.96 0.65
CA LYS A 210 11.41 26.81 0.25
C LYS A 210 11.92 25.41 0.56
N LYS A 211 12.75 24.87 -0.33
CA LYS A 211 13.45 23.61 -0.08
C LYS A 211 14.48 23.79 1.05
N TYR A 212 14.32 23.02 2.13
CA TYR A 212 15.11 23.18 3.37
C TYR A 212 16.44 22.41 3.30
N THR A 213 16.41 21.18 2.78
CA THR A 213 17.59 20.31 2.59
C THR A 213 17.56 19.66 1.21
N ASN A 214 18.60 18.90 0.87
CA ASN A 214 18.68 18.13 -0.39
C ASN A 214 17.65 16.98 -0.48
N GLU A 215 16.98 16.67 0.61
CA GLU A 215 15.91 15.68 0.72
C GLU A 215 14.57 16.39 0.43
N ASN A 216 13.47 15.68 0.14
CA ASN A 216 12.18 16.29 -0.26
C ASN A 216 11.47 17.02 0.89
N VAL A 217 12.20 17.85 1.62
CA VAL A 217 11.79 18.54 2.83
C VAL A 217 11.72 20.03 2.51
N TYR A 218 10.55 20.59 2.75
CA TYR A 218 10.19 21.96 2.47
C TYR A 218 9.87 22.69 3.78
N LEU A 219 10.20 23.97 3.81
CA LEU A 219 9.95 24.87 4.93
C LEU A 219 9.08 26.03 4.44
N CYS A 220 8.00 26.31 5.16
CA CYS A 220 7.16 27.46 4.87
C CYS A 220 7.85 28.74 5.34
N GLU A 221 8.17 29.64 4.40
CA GLU A 221 8.78 30.92 4.68
C GLU A 221 7.71 31.96 5.07
N ASN A 222 6.62 31.99 4.29
CA ASN A 222 5.51 32.92 4.49
C ASN A 222 4.15 32.25 4.29
N PRO A 223 3.48 31.84 5.39
CA PRO A 223 2.14 31.24 5.33
C PRO A 223 1.12 32.10 4.60
N ASN A 224 1.22 33.43 4.71
CA ASN A 224 0.26 34.35 4.10
C ASN A 224 0.25 34.35 2.57
N LYS A 225 1.28 33.75 1.95
CA LYS A 225 1.38 33.59 0.50
C LYS A 225 0.77 32.29 -0.01
N ILE A 226 0.44 31.37 0.89
CA ILE A 226 -0.23 30.11 0.55
C ILE A 226 -1.73 30.35 0.66
N LYS A 227 -2.40 30.18 -0.48
CA LYS A 227 -3.86 30.22 -0.57
C LYS A 227 -4.39 28.81 -0.77
N ARG A 228 -5.58 28.54 -0.27
CA ARG A 228 -6.28 27.26 -0.45
C ARG A 228 -7.70 27.45 -0.95
N ILE A 229 -8.18 26.46 -1.70
CA ILE A 229 -9.59 26.24 -2.00
C ILE A 229 -9.96 24.80 -1.64
N GLU A 230 -11.25 24.51 -1.55
CA GLU A 230 -11.73 23.13 -1.59
C GLU A 230 -11.40 22.51 -2.95
N LEU A 231 -11.21 21.19 -2.99
CA LEU A 231 -10.88 20.49 -4.23
C LEU A 231 -11.89 20.83 -5.35
N PRO A 232 -11.42 21.31 -6.51
CA PRO A 232 -12.29 21.59 -7.65
C PRO A 232 -13.10 20.35 -8.05
N LYS A 233 -14.36 20.54 -8.45
CA LYS A 233 -15.24 19.42 -8.84
C LYS A 233 -14.70 18.61 -10.01
N ASP A 234 -13.88 19.21 -10.86
CA ASP A 234 -13.26 18.56 -12.01
C ASP A 234 -11.89 17.93 -11.68
N TYR A 235 -11.42 18.00 -10.44
CA TYR A 235 -10.15 17.45 -9.98
C TYR A 235 -9.98 15.97 -10.35
N ASP A 236 -10.87 15.10 -9.88
CA ASP A 236 -10.76 13.64 -10.12
C ASP A 236 -10.85 13.31 -11.61
N SER A 237 -11.75 13.99 -12.32
CA SER A 237 -11.94 13.79 -13.75
C SER A 237 -10.72 14.21 -14.58
N SER A 238 -9.93 15.16 -14.07
CA SER A 238 -8.75 15.73 -14.72
C SER A 238 -7.46 14.96 -14.40
N MET A 239 -7.45 14.16 -13.33
CA MET A 239 -6.31 13.31 -12.97
C MET A 239 -6.08 12.24 -14.05
N LYS A 240 -4.84 12.15 -14.57
CA LYS A 240 -4.49 11.17 -15.61
C LYS A 240 -3.70 9.99 -15.09
N VAL A 241 -2.67 10.26 -14.31
CA VAL A 241 -1.81 9.24 -13.74
C VAL A 241 -1.62 9.55 -12.28
N PHE A 242 -1.74 8.54 -11.43
CA PHE A 242 -1.43 8.62 -10.02
C PHE A 242 -0.52 7.48 -9.62
N HIS A 243 0.56 7.79 -8.92
CA HIS A 243 1.48 6.78 -8.43
C HIS A 243 2.12 7.24 -7.12
N GLN A 244 2.02 6.40 -6.10
CA GLN A 244 2.46 6.66 -4.73
C GLN A 244 1.79 7.89 -4.10
N ASP A 245 2.38 9.07 -4.21
CA ASP A 245 1.87 10.34 -3.64
C ASP A 245 2.00 11.50 -4.66
N VAL A 246 2.11 11.18 -5.95
CA VAL A 246 2.19 12.16 -7.04
C VAL A 246 1.13 11.85 -8.09
N ALA A 247 0.33 12.87 -8.43
CA ALA A 247 -0.66 12.82 -9.50
C ALA A 247 -0.28 13.77 -10.65
N PHE A 248 -0.59 13.40 -11.88
CA PHE A 248 -0.32 14.20 -13.08
C PHE A 248 -1.62 14.75 -13.67
N PHE A 249 -1.62 16.06 -13.91
CA PHE A 249 -2.76 16.82 -14.43
C PHE A 249 -2.37 17.63 -15.67
N PRO A 250 -3.29 17.79 -16.64
CA PRO A 250 -3.08 18.71 -17.76
C PRO A 250 -2.78 20.13 -17.28
N GLN A 251 -1.77 20.78 -17.88
CA GLN A 251 -1.35 22.13 -17.50
C GLN A 251 -2.47 23.16 -17.63
N GLU A 252 -3.36 22.99 -18.62
CA GLU A 252 -4.56 23.83 -18.79
C GLU A 252 -5.42 23.84 -17.53
N LYS A 253 -5.69 22.65 -16.96
CA LYS A 253 -6.46 22.51 -15.72
C LYS A 253 -5.77 23.10 -14.51
N VAL A 254 -4.46 22.95 -14.44
CA VAL A 254 -3.66 23.57 -13.39
C VAL A 254 -3.76 25.09 -13.47
N MET A 255 -3.75 25.68 -14.68
CA MET A 255 -3.93 27.12 -14.86
C MET A 255 -5.34 27.59 -14.46
N ASP A 256 -6.39 26.85 -14.85
CA ASP A 256 -7.77 27.15 -14.42
C ASP A 256 -7.88 27.21 -12.89
N TRP A 257 -7.26 26.25 -12.19
CA TRP A 257 -7.26 26.22 -10.72
C TRP A 257 -6.41 27.32 -10.10
N ILE A 258 -5.32 27.75 -10.75
CA ILE A 258 -4.54 28.90 -10.28
C ILE A 258 -5.42 30.14 -10.27
N ASP A 259 -6.14 30.40 -11.36
CA ASP A 259 -7.04 31.55 -11.48
C ASP A 259 -8.14 31.51 -10.41
N ASP A 260 -8.75 30.34 -10.19
CA ASP A 260 -9.79 30.15 -9.17
C ASP A 260 -9.26 30.38 -7.74
N VAL A 261 -8.06 29.87 -7.41
CA VAL A 261 -7.42 30.13 -6.11
C VAL A 261 -7.03 31.60 -5.95
N GLU A 262 -6.66 32.27 -7.02
CA GLU A 262 -6.35 33.70 -6.96
C GLU A 262 -7.57 34.55 -6.67
N GLU A 263 -8.73 34.22 -7.27
CA GLU A 263 -10.00 34.92 -7.11
C GLU A 263 -10.72 34.56 -5.80
N ASN A 264 -10.86 33.27 -5.51
CA ASN A 264 -11.72 32.74 -4.44
C ASN A 264 -10.94 32.13 -3.24
N GLY A 265 -9.62 31.99 -3.36
CA GLY A 265 -8.80 31.29 -2.36
C GLY A 265 -8.67 32.00 -1.01
N MET A 266 -8.73 31.21 0.05
CA MET A 266 -8.53 31.66 1.43
C MET A 266 -7.07 31.53 1.85
N VAL A 267 -6.54 32.51 2.59
CA VAL A 267 -5.20 32.44 3.18
C VAL A 267 -5.23 31.54 4.41
N ILE A 268 -4.18 30.73 4.60
CA ILE A 268 -4.02 29.91 5.81
C ILE A 268 -3.80 30.82 7.05
N THR A 269 -4.74 30.80 7.99
CA THR A 269 -4.69 31.60 9.23
C THR A 269 -4.95 30.73 10.45
N GLU A 270 -4.46 31.12 11.63
CA GLU A 270 -4.73 30.41 12.88
C GLU A 270 -6.23 30.53 13.24
N LYS A 271 -7.01 29.48 13.00
CA LYS A 271 -8.31 29.30 13.66
C LYS A 271 -8.08 28.49 14.94
N ILE A 272 -8.30 29.13 16.08
CA ILE A 272 -8.46 28.47 17.39
C ILE A 272 -9.94 28.08 17.48
N GLU A 273 -10.24 26.78 17.40
CA GLU A 273 -11.48 26.23 17.95
C GLU A 273 -11.08 25.24 19.05
N ASP A 274 -11.05 25.76 20.26
CA ASP A 274 -11.28 25.01 21.50
C ASP A 274 -12.80 24.80 21.63
N ASN A 275 -13.22 23.54 21.90
CA ASN A 275 -14.50 23.02 22.44
C ASN A 275 -14.85 21.70 21.71
N ASP A 276 -15.17 20.56 22.33
CA ASP A 276 -15.53 20.26 23.71
C ASP A 276 -15.21 18.78 24.04
N PHE A 277 -14.62 18.56 25.21
CA PHE A 277 -14.87 17.37 26.03
C PHE A 277 -16.19 17.60 26.76
N ILE A 278 -17.25 16.82 26.50
CA ILE A 278 -18.33 16.60 27.47
C ILE A 278 -18.74 15.14 27.45
N ASP A 279 -18.66 14.55 28.64
CA ASP A 279 -19.05 13.20 29.03
C ASP A 279 -20.53 13.17 29.49
N GLU A 280 -21.16 12.02 29.27
CA GLU A 280 -22.37 11.43 29.86
C GLU A 280 -23.77 12.13 29.89
N SER A 281 -24.71 11.38 29.30
CA SER A 281 -26.07 11.05 29.78
C SER A 281 -27.22 12.06 29.66
N THR A 282 -28.22 11.71 28.84
CA THR A 282 -29.66 11.68 29.23
C THR A 282 -30.54 11.01 28.17
N GLU A 283 -31.46 10.17 28.63
CA GLU A 283 -32.52 9.47 27.89
C GLU A 283 -33.53 10.43 27.25
N THR A 284 -34.10 10.10 26.09
CA THR A 284 -35.57 10.08 25.85
C THR A 284 -35.95 9.40 24.53
N GLN A 285 -37.21 8.97 24.49
CA GLN A 285 -37.82 7.90 23.68
C GLN A 285 -38.41 8.34 22.32
N ASP A 286 -38.67 7.30 21.50
CA ASP A 286 -39.69 7.14 20.45
C ASP A 286 -39.62 8.03 19.19
N SER A 287 -39.70 7.48 17.97
CA SER A 287 -40.79 6.61 17.51
C SER A 287 -40.45 5.80 16.26
N LEU A 288 -41.09 4.64 16.20
CA LEU A 288 -41.12 3.61 15.17
C LEU A 288 -41.68 4.11 13.84
N ASN A 289 -41.14 3.58 12.73
CA ASN A 289 -41.93 3.22 11.57
C ASN A 289 -41.45 1.86 11.04
N THR A 290 -42.25 0.84 11.37
CA THR A 290 -42.25 -0.49 10.78
C THR A 290 -42.98 -0.45 9.44
N ASP A 291 -42.35 -0.93 8.37
CA ASP A 291 -43.07 -1.54 7.25
C ASP A 291 -42.60 -2.98 7.08
N THR A 292 -43.49 -3.89 7.47
CA THR A 292 -43.44 -5.33 7.24
C THR A 292 -43.69 -5.66 5.77
N LEU A 293 -42.83 -6.46 5.14
CA LEU A 293 -43.18 -7.23 3.95
C LEU A 293 -42.68 -8.68 4.07
N GLU A 294 -43.57 -9.58 3.66
CA GLU A 294 -43.65 -10.99 4.02
C GLU A 294 -42.63 -11.89 3.31
N LEU A 295 -42.16 -12.91 4.03
CA LEU A 295 -41.22 -13.95 3.57
C LEU A 295 -41.93 -15.02 2.73
N ASN A 296 -41.44 -15.25 1.51
CA ASN A 296 -41.68 -16.50 0.78
C ASN A 296 -40.40 -17.33 0.74
N ASN A 297 -40.52 -18.54 1.29
CA ASN A 297 -39.48 -19.57 1.34
C ASN A 297 -39.35 -20.29 0.00
N GLU A 298 -38.15 -20.28 -0.60
CA GLU A 298 -37.66 -21.43 -1.38
C GLU A 298 -36.19 -21.73 -1.04
N GLU A 299 -35.94 -22.95 -0.59
CA GLU A 299 -34.63 -23.51 -0.25
C GLU A 299 -33.88 -23.89 -1.54
N GLY A 300 -32.69 -23.32 -1.74
CA GLY A 300 -31.75 -23.71 -2.80
C GLY A 300 -30.33 -23.70 -2.24
N ASN A 301 -29.62 -24.81 -2.42
CA ASN A 301 -28.23 -25.00 -1.99
C ASN A 301 -27.29 -23.91 -2.55
N ASN A 302 -27.00 -22.86 -1.79
CA ASN A 302 -26.01 -21.87 -2.16
C ASN A 302 -24.63 -22.31 -1.62
N PHE A 303 -23.71 -22.70 -2.50
CA PHE A 303 -22.29 -22.75 -2.14
C PHE A 303 -21.71 -21.33 -2.27
N VAL A 304 -21.12 -20.80 -1.19
CA VAL A 304 -20.38 -19.53 -1.23
C VAL A 304 -19.05 -19.78 -1.95
N GLN A 305 -18.78 -19.07 -3.03
CA GLN A 305 -17.49 -19.17 -3.72
C GLN A 305 -16.44 -18.33 -2.99
N GLU A 306 -15.17 -18.68 -3.19
CA GLU A 306 -14.03 -17.99 -2.54
C GLU A 306 -13.98 -16.50 -2.90
N ASN A 307 -14.37 -16.14 -4.13
CA ASN A 307 -14.51 -14.76 -4.55
C ASN A 307 -15.61 -14.02 -3.78
N ASP A 308 -16.74 -14.67 -3.47
CA ASP A 308 -17.83 -14.08 -2.70
C ASP A 308 -17.36 -13.77 -1.26
N PHE A 309 -16.52 -14.63 -0.69
CA PHE A 309 -15.91 -14.39 0.62
C PHE A 309 -14.96 -13.19 0.61
N LEU A 310 -14.10 -13.07 -0.41
CA LEU A 310 -13.16 -11.96 -0.55
C LEU A 310 -13.89 -10.61 -0.76
N LEU A 311 -14.97 -10.60 -1.55
CA LEU A 311 -15.83 -9.43 -1.71
C LEU A 311 -16.52 -9.05 -0.40
N ARG A 312 -16.99 -10.04 0.37
CA ARG A 312 -17.54 -9.80 1.72
C ARG A 312 -16.50 -9.22 2.67
N LEU A 313 -15.26 -9.68 2.59
CA LEU A 313 -14.15 -9.17 3.40
C LEU A 313 -13.86 -7.70 3.07
N ASP A 314 -13.74 -7.35 1.79
CA ASP A 314 -13.57 -5.96 1.34
C ASP A 314 -14.74 -5.08 1.81
N TYR A 315 -15.98 -5.56 1.66
CA TYR A 315 -17.17 -4.85 2.11
C TYR A 315 -17.16 -4.57 3.61
N LEU A 316 -16.87 -5.58 4.45
CA LEU A 316 -16.78 -5.40 5.89
C LEU A 316 -15.69 -4.39 6.26
N ALA A 317 -14.56 -4.39 5.54
CA ALA A 317 -13.48 -3.43 5.74
C ALA A 317 -14.02 -1.99 5.56
N ARG A 318 -14.66 -1.74 4.41
CA ARG A 318 -15.23 -0.44 4.06
C ARG A 318 -16.30 0.01 5.06
N MET A 319 -17.20 -0.89 5.46
CA MET A 319 -18.23 -0.63 6.48
C MET A 319 -17.64 -0.16 7.81
N LYS A 320 -16.48 -0.69 8.18
CA LYS A 320 -15.75 -0.31 9.40
C LYS A 320 -14.76 0.85 9.19
N LYS A 321 -14.78 1.48 8.01
CA LYS A 321 -13.83 2.54 7.61
C LYS A 321 -12.36 2.08 7.69
N LEU A 322 -12.14 0.81 7.41
CA LEU A 322 -10.83 0.20 7.26
C LEU A 322 -10.53 0.09 5.77
N HIS A 323 -9.40 0.63 5.36
CA HIS A 323 -8.98 0.64 3.96
C HIS A 323 -7.77 -0.27 3.80
N TYR A 324 -7.99 -1.37 3.09
CA TYR A 324 -6.95 -2.32 2.70
C TYR A 324 -6.93 -2.43 1.17
N SER A 325 -5.77 -2.70 0.60
CA SER A 325 -5.74 -2.98 -0.84
C SER A 325 -6.34 -4.36 -1.09
N LEU A 326 -6.98 -4.56 -2.23
CA LEU A 326 -7.43 -5.90 -2.62
C LEU A 326 -6.27 -6.89 -2.64
N ASP A 327 -5.07 -6.45 -3.04
CA ASP A 327 -3.86 -7.26 -2.98
C ASP A 327 -3.51 -7.70 -1.55
N ASP A 328 -3.63 -6.82 -0.55
CA ASP A 328 -3.43 -7.19 0.86
C ASP A 328 -4.47 -8.21 1.33
N LEU A 329 -5.74 -8.04 0.94
CA LEU A 329 -6.81 -9.00 1.24
C LEU A 329 -6.55 -10.35 0.60
N TYR A 330 -6.14 -10.37 -0.68
CA TYR A 330 -5.80 -11.60 -1.41
C TYR A 330 -4.57 -12.29 -0.83
N ASN A 331 -3.51 -11.52 -0.53
CA ASN A 331 -2.29 -12.03 0.09
C ASN A 331 -2.60 -12.61 1.47
N PHE A 332 -3.41 -11.93 2.28
CA PHE A 332 -3.78 -12.39 3.61
C PHE A 332 -4.61 -13.67 3.55
N HIS A 333 -5.64 -13.73 2.69
CA HIS A 333 -6.44 -14.93 2.48
C HIS A 333 -5.58 -16.12 2.02
N THR A 334 -4.72 -15.89 1.02
CA THR A 334 -3.82 -16.92 0.49
C THR A 334 -2.84 -17.40 1.56
N ALA A 335 -2.30 -16.48 2.37
CA ALA A 335 -1.36 -16.83 3.43
C ALA A 335 -1.99 -17.71 4.50
N LEU A 336 -3.23 -17.42 4.92
CA LEU A 336 -3.97 -18.21 5.91
C LEU A 336 -4.35 -19.61 5.41
N LYS A 337 -4.56 -19.77 4.10
CA LYS A 337 -4.86 -21.09 3.49
C LYS A 337 -3.62 -21.95 3.26
N THR A 338 -2.45 -21.34 3.11
CA THR A 338 -1.21 -22.03 2.71
C THR A 338 -0.23 -22.26 3.85
N SER A 339 -0.28 -21.44 4.91
CA SER A 339 0.62 -21.56 6.07
C SER A 339 -0.13 -21.89 7.35
N ASN A 340 0.58 -22.57 8.24
CA ASN A 340 0.13 -22.83 9.61
C ASN A 340 0.23 -21.58 10.51
N PHE A 341 0.97 -20.56 10.10
CA PHE A 341 1.17 -19.32 10.86
C PHE A 341 1.46 -18.13 9.93
N THR A 342 0.74 -17.04 10.14
CA THR A 342 0.87 -15.81 9.34
C THR A 342 1.18 -14.63 10.25
N ILE A 343 2.19 -13.83 9.90
CA ILE A 343 2.58 -12.61 10.59
C ILE A 343 2.19 -11.41 9.73
N LEU A 344 1.37 -10.54 10.29
CA LEU A 344 1.10 -9.21 9.78
C LEU A 344 2.13 -8.24 10.37
N GLY A 345 2.97 -7.69 9.51
CA GLY A 345 3.99 -6.71 9.80
C GLY A 345 3.63 -5.32 9.33
N GLY A 346 4.24 -4.30 9.91
CA GLY A 346 4.11 -2.91 9.42
C GLY A 346 4.19 -1.91 10.55
N MET A 347 4.27 -0.61 10.23
CA MET A 347 4.28 0.45 11.24
C MET A 347 3.01 0.42 12.10
N SER A 348 3.06 0.99 13.31
CA SER A 348 1.87 1.17 14.13
C SER A 348 0.80 2.00 13.38
N GLY A 349 -0.48 1.64 13.55
CA GLY A 349 -1.60 2.31 12.87
C GLY A 349 -1.85 1.91 11.41
N THR A 350 -1.29 0.79 10.95
CA THR A 350 -1.55 0.18 9.62
C THR A 350 -2.74 -0.78 9.61
N GLY A 351 -3.47 -0.92 10.73
CA GLY A 351 -4.66 -1.78 10.80
C GLY A 351 -4.36 -3.29 10.82
N LYS A 352 -3.16 -3.73 11.24
CA LYS A 352 -2.79 -5.16 11.31
C LYS A 352 -3.78 -6.00 12.13
N THR A 353 -4.05 -5.57 13.35
CA THR A 353 -4.95 -6.26 14.28
C THR A 353 -6.38 -6.23 13.76
N GLU A 354 -6.80 -5.10 13.20
CA GLU A 354 -8.12 -4.92 12.61
C GLU A 354 -8.33 -5.82 11.38
N LEU A 355 -7.33 -6.02 10.53
CA LEU A 355 -7.44 -6.91 9.36
C LEU A 355 -7.69 -8.37 9.80
N ALA A 356 -6.98 -8.82 10.83
CA ALA A 356 -7.18 -10.15 11.38
C ALA A 356 -8.57 -10.30 12.04
N ARG A 357 -9.00 -9.31 12.82
CA ARG A 357 -10.36 -9.28 13.43
C ARG A 357 -11.46 -9.25 12.36
N LEU A 358 -11.27 -8.48 11.30
CA LEU A 358 -12.18 -8.39 10.17
C LEU A 358 -12.33 -9.72 9.44
N TYR A 359 -11.22 -10.43 9.23
CA TYR A 359 -11.24 -11.76 8.62
C TYR A 359 -11.97 -12.79 9.50
N ALA A 360 -11.75 -12.73 10.82
CA ALA A 360 -12.46 -13.56 11.77
C ALA A 360 -13.99 -13.30 11.71
N GLU A 361 -14.39 -12.04 11.66
CA GLU A 361 -15.79 -11.63 11.51
C GLU A 361 -16.40 -12.05 10.16
N ALA A 362 -15.64 -11.96 9.07
CA ALA A 362 -16.06 -12.47 7.77
C ALA A 362 -16.36 -13.99 7.83
N LEU A 363 -15.60 -14.73 8.65
CA LEU A 363 -15.83 -16.13 8.97
C LEU A 363 -16.86 -16.37 10.10
N LYS A 364 -17.50 -15.30 10.60
CA LYS A 364 -18.47 -15.33 11.71
C LYS A 364 -17.88 -15.96 12.98
N MET A 365 -16.62 -15.64 13.28
CA MET A 365 -15.99 -15.98 14.54
C MET A 365 -16.35 -14.93 15.61
N GLU A 366 -16.52 -15.39 16.84
CA GLU A 366 -16.87 -14.58 17.99
C GLU A 366 -15.75 -14.64 19.03
N GLU A 367 -15.37 -13.47 19.58
CA GLU A 367 -14.33 -13.34 20.59
C GLU A 367 -14.74 -14.07 21.87
N GLY A 368 -13.87 -14.95 22.37
CA GLY A 368 -14.17 -15.84 23.50
C GLY A 368 -14.88 -17.14 23.14
N ASP A 369 -15.41 -17.30 21.92
CA ASP A 369 -15.95 -18.58 21.41
C ASP A 369 -14.93 -19.29 20.53
N ASN A 370 -14.74 -18.80 19.31
CA ASN A 370 -13.86 -19.35 18.28
C ASN A 370 -12.86 -18.30 17.72
N LEU A 371 -12.78 -17.13 18.35
CA LEU A 371 -11.67 -16.19 18.22
C LEU A 371 -11.03 -15.94 19.60
N LEU A 372 -9.72 -16.14 19.69
CA LEU A 372 -8.93 -15.79 20.88
C LEU A 372 -7.92 -14.70 20.53
N HIS A 373 -8.10 -13.51 21.08
CA HIS A 373 -7.16 -12.39 20.96
C HIS A 373 -6.23 -12.36 22.18
N ILE A 374 -4.93 -12.33 21.93
CA ILE A 374 -3.87 -12.39 22.96
C ILE A 374 -2.98 -11.18 22.78
N SER A 375 -3.09 -10.19 23.66
CA SER A 375 -2.15 -9.07 23.72
C SER A 375 -0.85 -9.49 24.39
N VAL A 376 0.23 -9.65 23.63
CA VAL A 376 1.51 -10.13 24.15
C VAL A 376 2.15 -9.07 25.05
N GLN A 377 2.51 -9.47 26.26
CA GLN A 377 3.16 -8.57 27.21
C GLN A 377 4.69 -8.67 27.13
N PRO A 378 5.43 -7.57 27.40
CA PRO A 378 6.90 -7.62 27.48
C PRO A 378 7.45 -8.59 28.53
N SER A 379 6.64 -8.95 29.54
CA SER A 379 6.95 -9.92 30.58
C SER A 379 6.98 -11.37 30.08
N TYR A 380 6.47 -11.64 28.87
CA TYR A 380 6.45 -13.01 28.33
C TYR A 380 7.86 -13.43 27.94
N THR A 381 8.39 -14.38 28.71
CA THR A 381 9.77 -14.85 28.61
C THR A 381 9.87 -16.37 28.55
N GLU A 382 8.81 -17.11 28.86
CA GLU A 382 8.81 -18.58 28.81
C GLU A 382 7.45 -19.16 28.34
N PRO A 383 7.40 -20.41 27.84
CA PRO A 383 6.16 -21.00 27.35
C PRO A 383 5.04 -21.08 28.39
N SER A 384 5.39 -21.15 29.67
CA SER A 384 4.44 -21.13 30.80
C SER A 384 3.65 -19.84 30.90
N ASP A 385 4.20 -18.70 30.44
CA ASP A 385 3.45 -17.44 30.40
C ASP A 385 2.24 -17.55 29.45
N LEU A 386 2.38 -18.32 28.37
CA LEU A 386 1.35 -18.51 27.36
C LEU A 386 0.44 -19.72 27.65
N LEU A 387 1.03 -20.84 28.08
CA LEU A 387 0.35 -22.13 28.21
C LEU A 387 -0.05 -22.46 29.65
N GLY A 388 0.72 -22.00 30.63
CA GLY A 388 0.67 -22.45 32.01
C GLY A 388 1.65 -23.57 32.31
N PHE A 389 1.52 -24.20 33.48
CA PHE A 389 2.49 -25.18 33.98
C PHE A 389 1.82 -26.32 34.77
N LEU A 390 2.48 -27.49 34.78
CA LEU A 390 2.07 -28.60 35.62
C LEU A 390 2.59 -28.42 37.04
N ASN A 391 1.72 -28.36 38.04
CA ASN A 391 2.12 -28.40 39.44
C ASN A 391 2.54 -29.85 39.80
N PRO A 392 3.83 -30.11 40.11
CA PRO A 392 4.31 -31.47 40.34
C PRO A 392 3.85 -32.08 41.67
N GLN A 393 3.40 -31.25 42.63
CA GLN A 393 2.94 -31.74 43.93
C GLN A 393 1.49 -32.22 43.87
N THR A 394 0.64 -31.49 43.16
CA THR A 394 -0.78 -31.82 43.02
C THR A 394 -1.10 -32.65 41.78
N GLY A 395 -0.21 -32.63 40.78
CA GLY A 395 -0.44 -33.21 39.45
C GLY A 395 -1.47 -32.42 38.63
N VAL A 396 -1.85 -31.22 39.06
CA VAL A 396 -2.82 -30.37 38.35
C VAL A 396 -2.06 -29.45 37.39
N PHE A 397 -2.44 -29.44 36.11
CA PHE A 397 -2.00 -28.45 35.15
C PHE A 397 -2.77 -27.15 35.37
N LEU A 398 -2.02 -26.10 35.70
CA LEU A 398 -2.51 -24.75 35.90
C LEU A 398 -2.33 -24.00 34.60
N GLU A 399 -3.44 -23.77 33.89
CA GLU A 399 -3.45 -22.98 32.68
C GLU A 399 -3.12 -21.51 32.96
N SER A 400 -2.45 -20.84 32.01
CA SER A 400 -2.29 -19.40 32.03
C SER A 400 -3.66 -18.69 31.95
N GLU A 401 -3.75 -17.48 32.51
CA GLU A 401 -4.98 -16.66 32.47
C GLU A 401 -5.46 -16.34 31.05
N ILE A 402 -4.60 -16.53 30.05
CA ILE A 402 -4.88 -16.32 28.62
C ILE A 402 -5.91 -17.33 28.07
N GLY A 403 -5.98 -18.54 28.63
CA GLY A 403 -6.96 -19.54 28.18
C GLY A 403 -6.66 -20.25 26.86
N LEU A 404 -5.42 -20.18 26.35
CA LEU A 404 -5.05 -20.75 25.05
C LEU A 404 -5.17 -22.28 25.01
N VAL A 405 -4.86 -22.97 26.10
CA VAL A 405 -4.90 -24.44 26.15
C VAL A 405 -6.36 -24.92 26.06
N SER A 406 -7.24 -24.31 26.83
CA SER A 406 -8.68 -24.57 26.82
C SER A 406 -9.28 -24.25 25.45
N PHE A 407 -8.88 -23.13 24.83
CA PHE A 407 -9.31 -22.75 23.48
C PHE A 407 -8.91 -23.80 22.43
N LEU A 408 -7.63 -24.21 22.40
CA LEU A 408 -7.16 -25.22 21.45
C LEU A 408 -7.79 -26.59 21.71
N HIS A 409 -8.04 -26.94 22.98
CA HIS A 409 -8.74 -28.16 23.32
C HIS A 409 -10.17 -28.16 22.79
N LYS A 410 -10.88 -27.04 22.89
CA LYS A 410 -12.21 -26.86 22.30
C LYS A 410 -12.17 -26.97 20.78
N ALA A 411 -11.24 -26.27 20.12
CA ALA A 411 -11.08 -26.32 18.67
C ALA A 411 -10.80 -27.73 18.14
N SER A 412 -10.10 -28.56 18.93
CA SER A 412 -9.85 -29.96 18.60
C SER A 412 -11.10 -30.85 18.60
N LYS A 413 -12.18 -30.41 19.27
CA LYS A 413 -13.48 -31.08 19.31
C LYS A 413 -14.45 -30.51 18.28
N GLU A 414 -14.43 -29.19 18.08
CA GLU A 414 -15.30 -28.46 17.15
C GLU A 414 -14.71 -28.41 15.73
N THR A 415 -14.50 -29.58 15.14
CA THR A 415 -13.86 -29.74 13.81
C THR A 415 -14.68 -29.16 12.64
N ASP A 416 -15.93 -28.82 12.88
CA ASP A 416 -16.85 -28.22 11.92
C ASP A 416 -16.84 -26.70 11.91
N LYS A 417 -16.14 -26.07 12.86
CA LYS A 417 -15.94 -24.61 12.93
C LYS A 417 -14.48 -24.24 12.76
N MET A 418 -14.26 -23.12 12.07
CA MET A 418 -12.96 -22.46 12.06
C MET A 418 -12.75 -21.72 13.39
N HIS A 419 -11.51 -21.76 13.87
CA HIS A 419 -11.02 -21.07 15.05
C HIS A 419 -9.82 -20.21 14.67
N MET A 420 -9.63 -19.08 15.34
CA MET A 420 -8.47 -18.22 15.15
C MET A 420 -7.85 -17.83 16.49
N VAL A 421 -6.52 -17.93 16.57
CA VAL A 421 -5.71 -17.34 17.63
C VAL A 421 -4.93 -16.16 17.06
N LEU A 422 -5.21 -14.97 17.57
CA LEU A 422 -4.59 -13.71 17.17
C LEU A 422 -3.65 -13.24 18.27
N PHE A 423 -2.34 -13.35 18.04
CA PHE A 423 -1.31 -12.81 18.91
C PHE A 423 -0.99 -11.37 18.49
N ASP A 424 -1.39 -10.42 19.32
CA ASP A 424 -1.21 -9.00 19.07
C ASP A 424 0.10 -8.50 19.66
N GLU A 425 0.82 -7.65 18.91
CA GLU A 425 2.11 -7.08 19.29
C GLU A 425 3.13 -8.15 19.73
N MET A 426 3.22 -9.25 18.98
CA MET A 426 4.01 -10.43 19.33
C MET A 426 5.45 -10.10 19.71
N ASN A 427 6.03 -9.12 19.03
CA ASN A 427 7.43 -8.73 19.15
C ASN A 427 7.75 -7.81 20.34
N LEU A 428 6.78 -7.51 21.20
CA LEU A 428 7.04 -6.90 22.51
C LEU A 428 7.77 -7.86 23.46
N GLY A 429 7.39 -9.15 23.42
CA GLY A 429 8.02 -10.22 24.20
C GLY A 429 9.21 -10.86 23.47
N GLN A 430 9.94 -11.75 24.16
CA GLN A 430 10.94 -12.59 23.50
C GLN A 430 10.25 -13.76 22.80
N VAL A 431 9.81 -13.53 21.57
CA VAL A 431 8.99 -14.48 20.81
C VAL A 431 9.62 -15.86 20.75
N GLU A 432 10.92 -15.95 20.50
CA GLU A 432 11.61 -17.24 20.47
C GLU A 432 11.51 -18.04 21.77
N HIS A 433 11.38 -17.38 22.92
CA HIS A 433 11.36 -18.05 24.21
C HIS A 433 9.95 -18.49 24.58
N TYR A 434 8.99 -17.56 24.62
CA TYR A 434 7.62 -17.90 25.00
C TYR A 434 6.88 -18.70 23.91
N PHE A 435 7.27 -18.57 22.64
CA PHE A 435 6.62 -19.24 21.51
C PHE A 435 7.35 -20.51 21.05
N SER A 436 8.42 -20.93 21.73
CA SER A 436 9.28 -22.05 21.33
C SER A 436 8.54 -23.38 21.08
N ASP A 437 7.59 -23.72 21.95
CA ASP A 437 6.77 -24.93 21.80
C ASP A 437 5.87 -24.86 20.56
N PHE A 438 5.34 -23.68 20.23
CA PHE A 438 4.54 -23.45 19.02
C PHE A 438 5.39 -23.53 17.75
N ILE A 439 6.58 -22.94 17.72
CA ILE A 439 7.50 -23.05 16.57
C ILE A 439 7.76 -24.53 16.23
N SER A 440 7.90 -25.38 17.25
CA SER A 440 8.11 -26.82 17.07
C SER A 440 6.87 -27.53 16.51
N ILE A 441 5.67 -27.09 16.89
CA ILE A 441 4.40 -27.66 16.40
C ILE A 441 4.11 -27.23 14.96
N LEU A 442 4.49 -26.01 14.58
CA LEU A 442 4.30 -25.49 13.22
C LEU A 442 5.09 -26.29 12.16
N GLU A 443 6.14 -27.01 12.56
CA GLU A 443 6.92 -27.94 11.71
C GLU A 443 6.25 -29.30 11.49
N LEU A 444 5.22 -29.64 12.26
CA LEU A 444 4.62 -30.98 12.29
C LEU A 444 3.34 -31.04 11.44
N GLU A 445 3.11 -32.18 10.80
CA GLU A 445 1.91 -32.45 9.99
C GLU A 445 1.13 -33.66 10.50
N GLY A 446 -0.16 -33.72 10.15
CA GLY A 446 -1.03 -34.85 10.46
C GLY A 446 -1.15 -35.13 11.97
N GLU A 447 -1.15 -36.40 12.35
CA GLU A 447 -1.33 -36.81 13.76
C GLU A 447 -0.19 -36.39 14.70
N ALA A 448 0.97 -35.99 14.14
CA ALA A 448 2.10 -35.51 14.92
C ALA A 448 1.90 -34.08 15.43
N LYS A 449 1.01 -33.29 14.79
CA LYS A 449 0.74 -31.88 15.12
C LYS A 449 -0.06 -31.76 16.42
N ARG A 450 0.59 -32.02 17.55
CA ARG A 450 -0.01 -32.01 18.90
C ARG A 450 0.77 -31.11 19.85
N LEU A 451 0.07 -30.22 20.53
CA LEU A 451 0.59 -29.42 21.62
C LEU A 451 0.75 -30.28 22.88
N ARG A 452 1.99 -30.52 23.29
CA ARG A 452 2.32 -31.25 24.52
C ARG A 452 2.65 -30.27 25.63
N LEU A 453 1.82 -30.25 26.67
CA LEU A 453 1.95 -29.30 27.79
C LEU A 453 2.97 -29.75 28.85
N PHE A 454 3.24 -31.05 28.93
CA PHE A 454 4.18 -31.65 29.87
C PHE A 454 4.69 -32.98 29.32
N ASN A 455 5.73 -33.51 29.96
CA ASN A 455 6.30 -34.80 29.58
C ASN A 455 5.27 -35.93 29.81
N LYS A 456 5.16 -36.89 28.87
CA LYS A 456 4.28 -38.07 29.00
C LYS A 456 4.50 -38.88 30.28
N LYS A 457 5.69 -38.81 30.88
CA LYS A 457 6.02 -39.49 32.15
C LYS A 457 5.56 -38.74 33.39
N SER A 458 5.15 -37.48 33.28
CA SER A 458 4.67 -36.68 34.40
C SER A 458 3.30 -37.17 34.86
N GLN A 459 3.06 -37.17 36.18
CA GLN A 459 1.73 -37.46 36.73
C GLN A 459 0.86 -36.21 36.59
N CYS A 460 -0.13 -36.27 35.71
CA CYS A 460 -1.18 -35.27 35.61
C CYS A 460 -2.54 -35.92 35.89
N VAL A 461 -3.36 -35.29 36.73
CA VAL A 461 -4.70 -35.78 37.08
C VAL A 461 -5.75 -35.46 36.00
N GLN A 462 -5.42 -34.56 35.06
CA GLN A 462 -6.27 -34.18 33.93
C GLN A 462 -5.98 -35.06 32.72
N GLU A 463 -6.62 -36.24 32.66
CA GLU A 463 -6.37 -37.26 31.63
C GLU A 463 -6.51 -36.73 30.18
N HIS A 464 -7.44 -35.80 29.94
CA HIS A 464 -7.67 -35.21 28.62
C HIS A 464 -6.49 -34.39 28.07
N LEU A 465 -5.52 -34.01 28.91
CA LEU A 465 -4.31 -33.29 28.51
C LEU A 465 -3.09 -34.20 28.33
N GLN A 466 -3.18 -35.46 28.74
CA GLN A 466 -2.03 -36.34 28.92
C GLN A 466 -1.35 -36.75 27.59
N ASP A 467 -2.11 -36.88 26.52
CA ASP A 467 -1.60 -37.14 25.16
C ASP A 467 -1.32 -35.87 24.35
N GLY A 468 -1.42 -34.70 24.99
CA GLY A 468 -1.38 -33.40 24.33
C GLY A 468 -2.64 -33.12 23.50
N ILE A 469 -2.76 -31.89 23.01
CA ILE A 469 -3.92 -31.41 22.27
C ILE A 469 -3.63 -31.45 20.77
N PRO A 470 -4.41 -32.16 19.94
CA PRO A 470 -4.22 -32.12 18.50
C PRO A 470 -4.60 -30.76 17.93
N ILE A 471 -3.73 -30.21 17.08
CA ILE A 471 -3.96 -28.95 16.37
C ILE A 471 -4.36 -29.32 14.94
N LEU A 472 -5.63 -29.13 14.64
CA LEU A 472 -6.21 -29.49 13.34
C LEU A 472 -6.16 -28.30 12.38
N ASN A 473 -6.50 -28.53 11.10
CA ASN A 473 -6.49 -27.50 10.06
C ASN A 473 -7.62 -26.46 10.21
N ASN A 474 -8.50 -26.63 11.19
CA ASN A 474 -9.55 -25.67 11.52
C ASN A 474 -9.06 -24.56 12.48
N VAL A 475 -7.76 -24.49 12.80
CA VAL A 475 -7.17 -23.46 13.65
C VAL A 475 -6.21 -22.60 12.84
N LEU A 476 -6.49 -21.30 12.78
CA LEU A 476 -5.64 -20.28 12.18
C LEU A 476 -4.82 -19.59 13.26
N PHE A 477 -3.51 -19.44 13.03
CA PHE A 477 -2.63 -18.66 13.90
C PHE A 477 -2.17 -17.40 13.18
N VAL A 478 -2.47 -16.25 13.76
CA VAL A 478 -2.13 -14.94 13.21
C VAL A 478 -1.34 -14.16 14.25
N GLY A 479 -0.20 -13.60 13.85
CA GLY A 479 0.61 -12.70 14.66
C GLY A 479 0.59 -11.30 14.09
N THR A 480 0.57 -10.26 14.93
CA THR A 480 0.84 -8.88 14.51
C THR A 480 2.18 -8.42 15.09
N ALA A 481 2.93 -7.64 14.32
CA ALA A 481 4.24 -7.15 14.72
C ALA A 481 4.53 -5.75 14.16
N ASN A 482 5.20 -4.93 14.95
CA ASN A 482 5.71 -3.63 14.51
C ASN A 482 7.19 -3.78 14.12
N PHE A 483 7.56 -3.63 12.84
CA PHE A 483 8.96 -3.79 12.40
C PHE A 483 9.82 -2.52 12.61
N ASP A 484 9.50 -1.69 13.61
CA ASP A 484 10.22 -0.46 13.95
C ASP A 484 11.36 -0.69 14.97
N GLU A 485 12.33 0.24 15.03
CA GLU A 485 13.56 0.17 15.84
C GLU A 485 13.34 -0.07 17.36
N THR A 486 12.11 0.03 17.85
CA THR A 486 11.75 -0.05 19.27
C THR A 486 11.39 -1.46 19.75
N THR A 487 11.35 -2.46 18.85
CA THR A 487 10.90 -3.82 19.15
C THR A 487 11.99 -4.86 18.91
N ARG A 488 11.75 -6.11 19.36
CA ARG A 488 12.72 -7.20 19.18
C ARG A 488 12.59 -7.79 17.78
N ASP A 489 13.73 -8.05 17.15
CA ASP A 489 13.77 -8.74 15.86
C ASP A 489 13.26 -10.18 15.97
N PHE A 490 12.55 -10.62 14.93
CA PHE A 490 12.24 -12.04 14.77
C PHE A 490 13.47 -12.81 14.32
N SER A 491 13.59 -14.06 14.77
CA SER A 491 14.65 -14.92 14.27
C SER A 491 14.32 -15.50 12.90
N ASN A 492 15.38 -15.80 12.15
CA ASN A 492 15.25 -16.50 10.87
C ASN A 492 14.49 -17.82 11.02
N ARG A 493 14.64 -18.53 12.14
CA ARG A 493 13.92 -19.78 12.39
C ARG A 493 12.40 -19.57 12.42
N MET A 494 11.95 -18.49 13.05
CA MET A 494 10.52 -18.16 13.08
C MET A 494 10.04 -17.70 11.70
N LEU A 495 10.79 -16.80 11.05
CA LEU A 495 10.44 -16.25 9.73
C LEU A 495 10.34 -17.36 8.67
N ASP A 496 11.23 -18.35 8.68
CA ASP A 496 11.21 -19.51 7.77
C ASP A 496 9.93 -20.36 7.88
N ARG A 497 9.19 -20.25 8.99
CA ARG A 497 8.00 -21.05 9.31
C ARG A 497 6.71 -20.24 9.29
N SER A 498 6.79 -18.99 8.85
CA SER A 498 5.66 -18.06 8.84
C SER A 498 5.52 -17.39 7.48
N ASN A 499 4.29 -17.15 7.06
CA ASN A 499 4.05 -16.21 5.98
C ASN A 499 4.08 -14.80 6.56
N VAL A 500 4.98 -13.94 6.07
CA VAL A 500 5.09 -12.55 6.53
C VAL A 500 4.48 -11.64 5.48
N ILE A 501 3.45 -10.88 5.87
CA ILE A 501 2.82 -9.85 5.04
C ILE A 501 3.13 -8.51 5.68
N ILE A 502 3.77 -7.62 4.94
CA ILE A 502 4.05 -6.27 5.40
C ILE A 502 2.93 -5.37 4.89
N LEU A 503 2.03 -4.96 5.78
CA LEU A 503 1.00 -3.98 5.49
C LEU A 503 1.63 -2.61 5.38
N GLU A 504 1.46 -2.01 4.22
CA GLU A 504 1.82 -0.63 3.99
C GLU A 504 0.60 0.26 4.27
N LYS A 505 0.84 1.44 4.84
CA LYS A 505 -0.25 2.39 5.05
C LYS A 505 -0.70 2.89 3.67
N GLN A 506 -1.93 2.59 3.28
CA GLN A 506 -2.53 3.17 2.08
C GLN A 506 -2.48 4.70 2.14
N SER A 507 -2.24 5.31 0.98
CA SER A 507 -2.30 6.76 0.85
C SER A 507 -3.72 7.25 1.18
N PHE A 508 -3.88 8.52 1.58
CA PHE A 508 -5.23 9.06 1.82
C PHE A 508 -6.11 8.99 0.60
N ILE A 509 -5.49 9.11 -0.57
CA ILE A 509 -6.17 9.18 -1.86
C ILE A 509 -6.76 7.82 -2.19
N GLU A 510 -6.05 6.74 -1.88
CA GLU A 510 -6.60 5.39 -1.99
C GLU A 510 -7.72 5.20 -0.97
N ALA A 511 -7.53 5.57 0.30
CA ALA A 511 -8.61 5.49 1.30
C ALA A 511 -9.86 6.31 0.91
N GLN A 512 -9.69 7.51 0.37
CA GLN A 512 -10.76 8.43 -0.05
C GLN A 512 -11.47 7.97 -1.33
N LYS A 513 -10.79 7.30 -2.26
CA LYS A 513 -11.44 6.61 -3.40
C LYS A 513 -12.40 5.52 -2.94
N TYR A 514 -12.06 4.83 -1.84
CA TYR A 514 -12.94 3.83 -1.23
C TYR A 514 -14.11 4.47 -0.45
N GLU A 515 -13.99 5.73 0.00
CA GLU A 515 -15.09 6.51 0.62
C GLU A 515 -16.01 7.18 -0.41
N THR A 516 -15.51 7.55 -1.60
CA THR A 516 -16.30 8.18 -2.67
C THR A 516 -16.99 7.17 -3.60
N ASP A 517 -16.52 5.92 -3.63
CA ASP A 517 -17.31 4.77 -4.08
C ASP A 517 -18.37 4.41 -3.00
N ASP A 518 -19.31 5.32 -2.76
CA ASP A 518 -20.51 5.05 -2.00
C ASP A 518 -21.18 3.80 -2.60
N ILE A 519 -21.37 2.77 -1.76
CA ILE A 519 -22.08 1.54 -2.10
C ILE A 519 -23.44 1.93 -2.69
N LYS A 520 -23.56 1.85 -4.03
CA LYS A 520 -24.82 2.03 -4.75
C LYS A 520 -25.74 0.85 -4.46
N SER A 521 -26.40 0.92 -3.32
CA SER A 521 -27.55 0.12 -2.88
C SER A 521 -27.30 -1.38 -2.63
N LEU A 522 -27.84 -1.82 -1.49
CA LEU A 522 -28.04 -3.20 -1.03
C LEU A 522 -28.85 -4.13 -1.97
N SER A 523 -29.36 -3.64 -3.10
CA SER A 523 -30.41 -4.34 -3.86
C SER A 523 -29.96 -5.59 -4.63
N ASP A 524 -28.65 -5.82 -4.77
CA ASP A 524 -28.11 -7.05 -5.38
C ASP A 524 -27.75 -8.16 -4.37
N TYR A 525 -27.67 -7.85 -3.08
CA TYR A 525 -27.13 -8.80 -2.06
C TYR A 525 -28.10 -9.18 -0.94
N GLU A 526 -29.20 -8.45 -0.73
CA GLU A 526 -30.24 -8.82 0.26
C GLU A 526 -30.92 -10.18 -0.04
N HIS A 527 -30.79 -10.71 -1.26
CA HIS A 527 -31.28 -12.05 -1.59
C HIS A 527 -30.37 -13.21 -1.15
N GLN A 528 -29.23 -12.95 -0.49
CA GLN A 528 -28.31 -13.99 -0.04
C GLN A 528 -27.98 -13.97 1.47
N GLU A 529 -28.87 -13.47 2.33
CA GLU A 529 -28.95 -13.93 3.74
C GLU A 529 -29.51 -15.37 3.85
N LYS A 530 -29.01 -16.25 3.01
CA LYS A 530 -29.04 -17.69 3.23
C LYS A 530 -27.61 -18.13 3.12
N ASN A 531 -26.94 -18.28 4.26
CA ASN A 531 -26.07 -19.42 4.53
C ASN A 531 -25.48 -19.37 5.95
N ASN A 532 -25.89 -20.37 6.74
CA ASN A 532 -25.06 -20.95 7.77
C ASN A 532 -23.70 -21.26 7.16
N ILE A 533 -22.61 -20.75 7.74
CA ILE A 533 -21.27 -21.20 7.37
C ILE A 533 -21.17 -22.66 7.82
N LYS A 534 -21.32 -23.59 6.87
CA LYS A 534 -20.81 -24.95 7.01
C LYS A 534 -19.65 -25.12 6.03
N LYS A 535 -18.44 -25.12 6.62
CA LYS A 535 -17.16 -25.68 6.15
C LYS A 535 -16.54 -25.12 4.85
N PRO A 536 -15.34 -24.53 4.92
CA PRO A 536 -14.22 -24.93 4.06
C PRO A 536 -13.62 -26.28 4.52
#